data_AF-B4WRG6-F1
#
_entry.id   AF-B4WRG6-F1
#
_cell.length_a   1.000
_cell.length_b   1.000
_cell.length_c   1.000
_cell.angle_alpha   90.00
_cell.angle_beta   90.00
_cell.angle_gamma   90.00
#
_symmetry.space_group_name_H-M   'P 1'
#
loop_
_entity.id
_entity.type
_entity.pdbx_description
1 polymer ?
#
loop_
_entity_poly.entity_id
_entity_poly.type
_entity_poly.pdbx_seq_one_letter_code
_entity_poly.pdbx_strand_id
1 'polypeptide(L)'
;MPAILIGLLLPLALAFVGRYGLVILYGLYAAGALLWMLSWPLRKKQAGDLLLRIGRTLQSKVLLWLGLFQVGLAIAITLSRLDQFTGSLVTTGGVIAGAVELAFWWSLALLFILLGCSRLEIRENGLCYLFAWQPWERIQAFGWDDDNPNTLILKAYPRTFLSRRYMILSIPADQQQRVDGLLEDYLIEADLDAEMNEAV
;
A
#
# COMPACT_ATOMS: atom_id res chain seq x y z
N MET A 1 -14.67 6.51 -12.30
CA MET A 1 -14.51 5.92 -13.64
C MET A 1 -13.22 6.29 -14.42
N PRO A 2 -12.42 7.35 -14.13
CA PRO A 2 -11.24 7.65 -14.97
C PRO A 2 -10.11 6.61 -14.86
N ALA A 3 -10.00 5.92 -13.73
CA ALA A 3 -8.99 4.87 -13.53
C ALA A 3 -9.16 3.65 -14.46
N ILE A 4 -10.39 3.34 -14.87
CA ILE A 4 -10.67 2.22 -15.79
C ILE A 4 -10.21 2.57 -17.21
N LEU A 5 -10.44 3.80 -17.65
CA LEU A 5 -9.95 4.29 -18.95
C LEU A 5 -8.42 4.36 -18.99
N ILE A 6 -7.78 4.82 -17.91
CA ILE A 6 -6.32 4.80 -17.78
C ILE A 6 -5.81 3.35 -17.83
N GLY A 7 -6.44 2.42 -17.11
CA GLY A 7 -6.10 1.00 -17.14
C GLY A 7 -6.28 0.35 -18.52
N LEU A 8 -7.26 0.79 -19.31
CA LEU A 8 -7.51 0.30 -20.66
C LEU A 8 -6.53 0.87 -21.71
N LEU A 9 -6.10 2.13 -21.53
CA LEU A 9 -5.16 2.79 -22.43
C LEU A 9 -3.70 2.45 -22.12
N LEU A 10 -3.40 2.01 -20.90
CA LEU A 10 -2.05 1.67 -20.48
C LEU A 10 -1.39 0.57 -21.34
N PRO A 11 -2.05 -0.57 -21.67
CA PRO A 11 -1.48 -1.58 -22.55
C PRO A 11 -1.23 -1.06 -23.97
N LEU A 12 -2.13 -0.20 -24.47
CA LEU A 12 -2.00 0.41 -25.79
C LEU A 12 -0.80 1.37 -25.83
N ALA A 13 -0.66 2.22 -24.80
CA ALA A 13 0.50 3.08 -24.64
C ALA A 13 1.81 2.27 -24.51
N LEU A 14 1.77 1.16 -23.77
CA LEU A 14 2.91 0.25 -23.61
C LEU A 14 3.32 -0.45 -24.91
N ALA A 15 2.37 -0.74 -25.80
CA ALA A 15 2.65 -1.31 -27.11
C ALA A 15 3.48 -0.36 -28.00
N PHE A 16 3.29 0.95 -27.90
CA PHE A 16 4.03 1.96 -28.67
C PHE A 16 5.44 2.23 -28.12
N VAL A 17 5.67 1.93 -26.85
CA VAL A 17 6.89 2.29 -26.12
C VAL A 17 8.06 1.32 -26.42
N GLY A 18 7.78 0.18 -27.08
CA GLY A 18 8.78 -0.79 -27.50
C GLY A 18 9.51 -1.49 -26.35
N ARG A 19 10.44 -2.39 -26.68
CA ARG A 19 11.17 -3.21 -25.68
C ARG A 19 11.88 -2.36 -24.63
N TYR A 20 12.49 -1.25 -25.03
CA TYR A 20 13.29 -0.41 -24.12
C TYR A 20 12.45 0.36 -23.12
N GLY A 21 11.29 0.89 -23.52
CA GLY A 21 10.51 1.65 -22.55
C GLY A 21 9.70 0.76 -21.59
N LEU A 22 9.42 -0.50 -21.93
CA LEU A 22 8.99 -1.50 -20.92
C LEU A 22 10.07 -1.70 -19.84
N VAL A 23 11.33 -1.84 -20.25
CA VAL A 23 12.45 -1.95 -19.31
C VAL A 23 12.54 -0.70 -18.43
N ILE A 24 12.44 0.50 -19.00
CA ILE A 24 12.45 1.75 -18.23
C ILE A 24 11.28 1.78 -17.22
N LEU A 25 10.07 1.40 -17.64
CA LEU A 25 8.92 1.37 -16.75
C LEU A 25 9.12 0.40 -15.58
N TYR A 26 9.62 -0.80 -15.85
CA TYR A 26 9.94 -1.80 -14.82
C TYR A 26 11.00 -1.29 -13.85
N GLY A 27 12.06 -0.64 -14.37
CA GLY A 27 13.10 -0.04 -13.56
C GLY A 27 12.57 1.08 -12.66
N LEU A 28 11.77 2.00 -13.21
CA LEU A 28 11.15 3.08 -12.46
C LEU A 28 10.19 2.55 -11.38
N TYR A 29 9.38 1.54 -11.70
CA TYR A 29 8.50 0.91 -10.73
C TYR A 29 9.28 0.26 -9.60
N ALA A 30 10.29 -0.57 -9.92
CA ALA A 30 11.09 -1.28 -8.93
C ALA A 30 11.80 -0.28 -7.99
N ALA A 31 12.41 0.76 -8.55
CA ALA A 31 13.05 1.81 -7.77
C ALA A 31 12.05 2.55 -6.88
N GLY A 32 10.89 2.94 -7.42
CA GLY A 32 9.84 3.62 -6.66
C GLY A 32 9.29 2.76 -5.52
N ALA A 33 9.02 1.48 -5.78
CA ALA A 33 8.56 0.53 -4.77
C ALA A 33 9.61 0.34 -3.66
N LEU A 34 10.89 0.19 -4.02
CA LEU A 34 11.97 0.06 -3.04
C LEU A 34 12.12 1.32 -2.19
N LEU A 35 12.14 2.50 -2.79
CA LEU A 35 12.20 3.78 -2.06
C LEU A 35 10.97 3.96 -1.14
N TRP A 36 9.79 3.55 -1.60
CA TRP A 36 8.58 3.56 -0.77
C TRP A 36 8.68 2.62 0.43
N MET A 37 9.17 1.39 0.23
CA MET A 37 9.39 0.44 1.31
C MET A 37 10.45 0.92 2.30
N LEU A 38 11.56 1.49 1.80
CA LEU A 38 12.66 2.01 2.63
C LEU A 38 12.27 3.27 3.42
N SER A 39 11.36 4.10 2.89
CA SER A 39 10.82 5.27 3.60
C SER A 39 9.77 4.93 4.65
N TRP A 40 9.33 3.67 4.74
CA TRP A 40 8.34 3.24 5.72
C TRP A 40 8.71 3.50 7.19
N PRO A 41 9.90 3.13 7.70
CA PRO A 41 10.28 3.41 9.08
C PRO A 41 10.21 4.90 9.43
N LEU A 42 10.56 5.79 8.48
CA LEU A 42 10.46 7.24 8.69
C LEU A 42 9.00 7.68 8.83
N ARG A 43 8.12 7.20 7.94
CA ARG A 43 6.69 7.50 7.99
C ARG A 43 6.01 6.92 9.22
N LYS A 44 6.47 5.75 9.67
CA LYS A 44 6.00 5.11 10.91
C LYS A 44 6.41 5.91 12.15
N LYS A 45 7.58 6.55 12.15
CA LYS A 45 7.99 7.47 13.23
C LYS A 45 7.14 8.75 13.26
N GLN A 46 6.77 9.29 12.10
CA GLN A 46 5.90 10.47 12.01
C GLN A 46 4.49 10.24 12.59
N ALA A 47 4.02 8.99 12.58
CA ALA A 47 2.72 8.63 13.12
C ALA A 47 2.62 8.69 14.66
N GLY A 48 3.73 8.95 15.39
CA GLY A 48 3.73 9.05 16.85
C GLY A 48 3.80 7.69 17.55
N ASP A 49 3.60 7.67 18.87
CA ASP A 49 3.67 6.45 19.67
C ASP A 49 2.48 5.51 19.44
N LEU A 50 2.69 4.23 19.77
CA LEU A 50 1.70 3.19 19.54
C LEU A 50 0.68 3.15 20.68
N LEU A 51 -0.58 3.45 20.39
CA LEU A 51 -1.67 3.41 21.35
C LEU A 51 -2.32 2.03 21.40
N LEU A 52 -2.69 1.50 20.22
CA LEU A 52 -3.38 0.23 20.11
C LEU A 52 -2.90 -0.58 18.91
N ARG A 53 -2.69 -1.88 19.14
CA ARG A 53 -2.35 -2.85 18.09
C ARG A 53 -3.50 -3.81 17.87
N ILE A 54 -4.24 -3.60 16.78
CA ILE A 54 -5.42 -4.40 16.43
C ILE A 54 -5.01 -5.75 15.82
N GLY A 55 -3.93 -5.78 15.04
CA GLY A 55 -3.37 -7.00 14.45
C GLY A 55 -3.56 -7.10 12.94
N ARG A 56 -3.61 -8.33 12.41
CA ARG A 56 -3.71 -8.59 10.96
C ARG A 56 -5.17 -8.67 10.54
N THR A 57 -5.56 -7.81 9.60
CA THR A 57 -6.89 -7.86 8.99
C THR A 57 -6.97 -8.95 7.92
N LEU A 58 -8.19 -9.25 7.44
CA LEU A 58 -8.41 -10.17 6.33
C LEU A 58 -7.70 -9.72 5.04
N GLN A 59 -7.69 -8.41 4.76
CA GLN A 59 -6.99 -7.83 3.60
C GLN A 59 -5.48 -8.13 3.67
N SER A 60 -4.86 -7.97 4.84
CA SER A 60 -3.44 -8.32 5.02
C SER A 60 -3.18 -9.81 4.77
N LYS A 61 -4.08 -10.71 5.21
CA LYS A 61 -3.94 -12.15 4.95
C LYS A 61 -4.01 -12.47 3.45
N VAL A 62 -4.96 -11.86 2.73
CA VAL A 62 -5.10 -12.05 1.27
C VAL A 62 -3.87 -11.54 0.54
N LEU A 63 -3.36 -10.36 0.89
CA LEU A 63 -2.14 -9.80 0.30
C LEU A 63 -0.90 -10.66 0.58
N LEU A 64 -0.83 -11.29 1.76
CA LEU A 64 0.26 -12.22 2.07
C LEU A 64 0.23 -13.45 1.16
N TRP A 65 -0.94 -14.06 0.96
CA TRP A 65 -1.11 -15.18 0.04
C TRP A 65 -0.77 -14.80 -1.40
N LEU A 66 -1.24 -13.62 -1.84
CA LEU A 66 -0.90 -13.09 -3.16
C LEU A 66 0.62 -12.88 -3.29
N GLY A 67 1.28 -12.37 -2.25
CA GLY A 67 2.73 -12.19 -2.21
C GLY A 67 3.49 -13.51 -2.28
N LEU A 68 3.04 -14.55 -1.59
CA LEU A 68 3.64 -15.89 -1.66
C LEU A 68 3.49 -16.50 -3.06
N PHE A 69 2.31 -16.37 -3.67
CA PHE A 69 2.09 -16.77 -5.06
C PHE A 69 3.03 -16.01 -6.01
N GLN A 70 3.17 -14.70 -5.79
CA GLN A 70 4.05 -13.83 -6.57
C GLN A 70 5.53 -14.22 -6.45
N VAL A 71 5.98 -14.69 -5.29
CA VAL A 71 7.33 -15.25 -5.11
C VAL A 71 7.53 -16.47 -5.99
N GLY A 72 6.57 -17.39 -6.02
CA GLY A 72 6.61 -18.56 -6.92
C GLY A 72 6.75 -18.14 -8.39
N LEU A 73 6.00 -17.13 -8.82
CA LEU A 73 6.08 -16.58 -10.17
C LEU A 73 7.45 -15.91 -10.43
N ALA A 74 7.98 -15.13 -9.48
CA ALA A 74 9.29 -14.51 -9.60
C ALA A 74 10.42 -15.55 -9.74
N ILE A 75 10.33 -16.67 -8.99
CA ILE A 75 11.26 -17.80 -9.12
C ILE A 75 11.17 -18.42 -10.52
N ALA A 76 9.96 -18.72 -11.00
CA ALA A 76 9.76 -19.30 -12.33
C ALA A 76 10.32 -18.39 -13.44
N ILE A 77 10.09 -17.08 -13.35
CA ILE A 77 10.64 -16.11 -14.29
C ILE A 77 12.16 -16.07 -14.21
N THR A 78 12.73 -16.06 -13.00
CA THR A 78 14.19 -16.09 -12.78
C THR A 78 14.82 -17.31 -13.46
N LEU A 79 14.21 -18.49 -13.31
CA LEU A 79 14.67 -19.72 -13.96
C LEU A 79 14.54 -19.65 -15.48
N SER A 80 13.43 -19.13 -16.00
CA SER A 80 13.22 -19.01 -17.45
C SER A 80 14.19 -18.04 -18.14
N ARG A 81 14.80 -17.11 -17.39
CA ARG A 81 15.73 -16.11 -17.90
C ARG A 81 17.19 -16.44 -17.64
N LEU A 82 17.48 -17.59 -17.04
CA LEU A 82 18.84 -17.98 -16.68
C LEU A 82 19.78 -18.03 -17.89
N ASP A 83 19.26 -18.48 -19.05
CA ASP A 83 19.99 -18.49 -20.32
C ASP A 83 20.43 -17.10 -20.82
N GLN A 84 19.76 -16.02 -20.39
CA GLN A 84 20.15 -14.64 -20.71
C GLN A 84 21.35 -14.16 -19.90
N PHE A 85 21.69 -14.86 -18.81
CA PHE A 85 22.81 -14.54 -17.92
C PHE A 85 23.99 -15.50 -18.08
N THR A 86 23.74 -16.77 -18.39
CA THR A 86 24.79 -17.81 -18.42
C THR A 86 24.91 -18.54 -19.76
N GLY A 87 24.01 -18.30 -20.72
CA GLY A 87 23.93 -19.03 -21.98
C GLY A 87 24.71 -18.39 -23.13
N SER A 88 24.57 -18.99 -24.33
CA SER A 88 25.16 -18.48 -25.58
C SER A 88 24.50 -17.20 -26.11
N LEU A 89 23.38 -16.77 -25.52
CA LEU A 89 22.59 -15.59 -25.90
C LEU A 89 22.89 -14.36 -25.04
N VAL A 90 23.98 -14.39 -24.26
CA VAL A 90 24.39 -13.27 -23.40
C VAL A 90 24.75 -12.07 -24.27
N THR A 91 23.95 -11.01 -24.15
CA THR A 91 24.21 -9.69 -24.72
C THR A 91 24.10 -8.67 -23.61
N THR A 92 24.90 -7.60 -23.63
CA THR A 92 24.86 -6.56 -22.58
C THR A 92 23.45 -5.99 -22.41
N GLY A 93 22.73 -5.75 -23.52
CA GLY A 93 21.33 -5.30 -23.48
C GLY A 93 20.36 -6.35 -22.94
N GLY A 94 20.58 -7.63 -23.24
CA GLY A 94 19.80 -8.75 -22.69
C GLY A 94 19.97 -8.89 -21.18
N VAL A 95 21.20 -8.79 -20.69
CA VAL A 95 21.53 -8.86 -19.25
C VAL A 95 20.88 -7.71 -18.49
N ILE A 96 20.97 -6.47 -18.99
CA ILE A 96 20.36 -5.30 -18.34
C ILE A 96 18.83 -5.45 -18.32
N ALA A 97 18.22 -5.79 -19.46
CA ALA A 97 16.77 -5.96 -19.54
C ALA A 97 16.27 -7.09 -18.62
N GLY A 98 16.99 -8.21 -18.59
CA GLY A 98 16.71 -9.32 -17.68
C GLY A 98 16.82 -8.90 -16.22
N ALA A 99 17.90 -8.22 -15.83
CA ALA A 99 18.10 -7.77 -14.46
C ALA A 99 17.01 -6.82 -13.98
N VAL A 100 16.57 -5.88 -14.84
CA VAL A 100 15.49 -4.95 -14.53
C VAL A 100 14.14 -5.66 -14.40
N GLU A 101 13.86 -6.62 -15.29
CA GLU A 101 12.66 -7.45 -15.21
C GLU A 101 12.63 -8.27 -13.91
N LEU A 102 13.75 -8.90 -13.54
CA LEU A 102 13.87 -9.62 -12.26
C LEU A 102 13.67 -8.68 -11.06
N ALA A 103 14.31 -7.51 -11.07
CA ALA A 103 14.15 -6.52 -10.01
C ALA A 103 12.69 -6.09 -9.84
N PHE A 104 11.96 -5.91 -10.95
CA PHE A 104 10.53 -5.62 -10.93
C PHE A 104 9.73 -6.74 -10.24
N TRP A 105 9.85 -7.99 -10.69
CA TRP A 105 9.06 -9.11 -10.13
C TRP A 105 9.36 -9.35 -8.65
N TRP A 106 10.64 -9.27 -8.26
CA TRP A 106 11.05 -9.41 -6.86
C TRP A 106 10.58 -8.23 -5.99
N SER A 107 10.68 -6.99 -6.47
CA SER A 107 10.19 -5.83 -5.73
C SER A 107 8.68 -5.91 -5.49
N LEU A 108 7.91 -6.37 -6.48
CA LEU A 108 6.47 -6.57 -6.39
C LEU A 108 6.12 -7.68 -5.39
N ALA A 109 6.84 -8.81 -5.42
CA ALA A 109 6.65 -9.90 -4.46
C ALA A 109 6.94 -9.45 -3.02
N LEU A 110 8.07 -8.77 -2.81
CA LEU A 110 8.43 -8.20 -1.51
C LEU A 110 7.41 -7.19 -1.01
N LEU A 111 6.91 -6.31 -1.89
CA LEU A 111 5.88 -5.34 -1.56
C LEU A 111 4.61 -6.03 -1.03
N PHE A 112 4.12 -7.06 -1.72
CA PHE A 112 2.94 -7.80 -1.27
C PHE A 112 3.16 -8.56 0.04
N ILE A 113 4.32 -9.19 0.21
CA ILE A 113 4.66 -9.87 1.48
C ILE A 113 4.70 -8.87 2.64
N LEU A 114 5.33 -7.72 2.44
CA LEU A 114 5.42 -6.69 3.45
C LEU A 114 4.05 -6.10 3.79
N LEU A 115 3.25 -5.76 2.77
CA LEU A 115 1.86 -5.33 2.95
C LEU A 115 1.04 -6.39 3.70
N GLY A 116 1.17 -7.66 3.33
CA GLY A 116 0.46 -8.75 3.99
C GLY A 116 0.94 -9.04 5.41
N CYS A 117 2.19 -8.71 5.73
CA CYS A 117 2.71 -8.74 7.08
C CYS A 117 2.29 -7.53 7.94
N SER A 118 1.83 -6.45 7.31
CA SER A 118 1.44 -5.23 8.03
C SER A 118 0.24 -5.48 8.95
N ARG A 119 0.29 -4.82 10.10
CA ARG A 119 -0.76 -4.84 11.12
C ARG A 119 -1.41 -3.48 11.16
N LEU A 120 -2.70 -3.46 11.46
CA LEU A 120 -3.40 -2.23 11.79
C LEU A 120 -2.92 -1.76 13.16
N GLU A 121 -2.36 -0.55 13.19
CA GLU A 121 -1.85 0.12 14.38
C GLU A 121 -2.54 1.48 14.48
N ILE A 122 -3.10 1.77 15.65
CA ILE A 122 -3.58 3.10 16.04
C ILE A 122 -2.44 3.79 16.78
N ARG A 123 -2.11 5.01 16.35
CA ARG A 123 -1.03 5.82 16.89
C ARG A 123 -1.52 7.23 17.19
N GLU A 124 -0.74 7.98 17.96
CA GLU A 124 -1.09 9.34 18.39
C GLU A 124 -1.46 10.27 17.24
N ASN A 125 -0.71 10.23 16.12
CA ASN A 125 -0.95 11.14 14.99
C ASN A 125 -1.73 10.48 13.85
N GLY A 126 -2.35 9.32 14.07
CA GLY A 126 -3.22 8.70 13.07
C GLY A 126 -3.19 7.18 13.02
N LEU A 127 -3.79 6.68 11.95
CA LEU A 127 -3.86 5.25 11.64
C LEU A 127 -2.71 4.84 10.73
N CYS A 128 -2.12 3.69 11.06
CA CYS A 128 -1.01 3.11 10.33
C CYS A 128 -1.41 1.71 9.83
N TYR A 129 -1.59 1.58 8.51
CA TYR A 129 -2.06 0.35 7.89
C TYR A 129 -1.56 0.20 6.45
N LEU A 130 -1.15 -1.00 6.04
CA LEU A 130 -0.71 -1.31 4.66
C LEU A 130 0.31 -0.32 4.07
N PHE A 131 1.35 0.03 4.84
CA PHE A 131 2.37 1.00 4.42
C PHE A 131 1.81 2.40 4.08
N ALA A 132 0.60 2.69 4.57
CA ALA A 132 -0.02 4.00 4.51
C ALA A 132 -0.21 4.54 5.93
N TRP A 133 0.11 5.83 6.08
CA TRP A 133 -0.24 6.61 7.25
C TRP A 133 -1.37 7.57 6.88
N GLN A 134 -2.43 7.51 7.70
CA GLN A 134 -3.63 8.31 7.58
C GLN A 134 -3.75 9.17 8.85
N PRO A 135 -3.46 10.48 8.78
CA PRO A 135 -3.57 11.37 9.94
C PRO A 135 -5.02 11.55 10.37
N TRP A 136 -5.22 11.85 11.66
CA TRP A 136 -6.54 12.08 12.26
C TRP A 136 -7.30 13.22 11.59
N GLU A 137 -6.63 14.35 11.35
CA GLU A 137 -7.14 15.53 10.64
C GLU A 137 -7.83 15.22 9.30
N ARG A 138 -7.49 14.09 8.67
CA ARG A 138 -8.06 13.70 7.38
C ARG A 138 -9.26 12.79 7.48
N ILE A 139 -9.60 12.29 8.67
CA ILE A 139 -10.76 11.43 8.91
C ILE A 139 -11.93 12.35 9.24
N GLN A 140 -12.96 12.34 8.39
CA GLN A 140 -14.15 13.18 8.54
C GLN A 140 -15.19 12.57 9.47
N ALA A 141 -15.31 11.25 9.40
CA ALA A 141 -16.34 10.51 10.09
C ALA A 141 -15.92 9.05 10.18
N PHE A 142 -16.42 8.40 11.21
CA PHE A 142 -16.34 6.97 11.38
C PHE A 142 -17.73 6.41 11.67
N GLY A 143 -17.91 5.13 11.39
CA GLY A 143 -19.13 4.41 11.71
C GLY A 143 -18.88 2.92 11.63
N TRP A 144 -19.66 2.15 12.37
CA TRP A 144 -19.66 0.69 12.28
C TRP A 144 -20.66 0.24 11.23
N ASP A 145 -20.35 -0.86 10.57
CA ASP A 145 -21.28 -1.52 9.65
C ASP A 145 -22.37 -2.24 10.46
N ASP A 146 -23.64 -1.89 10.24
CA ASP A 146 -24.79 -2.46 10.94
C ASP A 146 -24.93 -3.98 10.68
N ASP A 147 -24.57 -4.42 9.47
CA ASP A 147 -24.64 -5.83 9.08
C ASP A 147 -23.44 -6.65 9.61
N ASN A 148 -22.32 -5.98 9.89
CA ASN A 148 -21.10 -6.62 10.36
C ASN A 148 -20.40 -5.77 11.44
N PRO A 149 -20.71 -5.98 12.73
CA PRO A 149 -20.24 -5.13 13.82
C PRO A 149 -18.71 -5.15 14.02
N ASN A 150 -18.00 -6.06 13.35
CA ASN A 150 -16.54 -6.11 13.35
C ASN A 150 -15.90 -5.24 12.25
N THR A 151 -16.69 -4.44 11.54
CA THR A 151 -16.24 -3.65 10.39
C THR A 151 -16.41 -2.17 10.66
N LEU A 152 -15.27 -1.48 10.78
CA LEU A 152 -15.19 -0.03 10.92
C LEU A 152 -15.07 0.61 9.54
N ILE A 153 -15.95 1.55 9.24
CA ILE A 153 -15.95 2.34 8.01
C ILE A 153 -15.47 3.74 8.37
N LEU A 154 -14.33 4.12 7.81
CA LEU A 154 -13.76 5.46 7.94
C LEU A 154 -13.96 6.24 6.65
N LYS A 155 -14.53 7.44 6.76
CA LYS A 155 -14.60 8.40 5.68
C LYS A 155 -13.46 9.39 5.81
N ALA A 156 -12.66 9.55 4.77
CA ALA A 156 -11.49 10.43 4.78
C ALA A 156 -11.47 11.39 3.59
N TYR A 157 -10.88 12.57 3.80
CA TYR A 157 -10.58 13.51 2.72
C TYR A 157 -9.61 12.88 1.73
N PRO A 158 -9.93 12.82 0.43
CA PRO A 158 -9.03 12.23 -0.57
C PRO A 158 -7.76 13.09 -0.73
N ARG A 159 -6.58 12.45 -0.73
CA ARG A 159 -5.29 13.13 -1.01
C ARG A 159 -5.18 13.59 -2.47
N THR A 160 -5.77 12.79 -3.36
CA THR A 160 -5.76 12.98 -4.81
C THR A 160 -7.08 12.47 -5.37
N PHE A 161 -7.41 12.80 -6.61
CA PHE A 161 -8.63 12.33 -7.28
C PHE A 161 -8.71 10.79 -7.44
N LEU A 162 -7.58 10.08 -7.26
CA LEU A 162 -7.49 8.61 -7.29
C LEU A 162 -7.57 7.99 -5.88
N SER A 163 -7.50 8.78 -4.83
CA SER A 163 -7.50 8.29 -3.45
C SER A 163 -8.91 7.84 -3.05
N ARG A 164 -9.00 6.71 -2.35
CA ARG A 164 -10.28 6.21 -1.82
C ARG A 164 -10.77 7.15 -0.72
N ARG A 165 -12.05 7.53 -0.80
CA ARG A 165 -12.74 8.32 0.24
C ARG A 165 -13.16 7.48 1.43
N TYR A 166 -13.31 6.18 1.25
CA TYR A 166 -13.75 5.24 2.27
C TYR A 166 -12.69 4.19 2.52
N MET A 167 -12.43 3.91 3.79
CA MET A 167 -11.52 2.89 4.25
C MET A 167 -12.30 1.93 5.15
N ILE A 168 -12.28 0.66 4.79
CA ILE A 168 -12.99 -0.40 5.50
C ILE A 168 -11.95 -1.22 6.24
N LEU A 169 -12.09 -1.28 7.56
CA LEU A 169 -11.19 -1.94 8.48
C LEU A 169 -11.94 -3.02 9.25
N SER A 170 -11.32 -4.19 9.40
CA SER A 170 -11.87 -5.25 10.24
C SER A 170 -11.19 -5.19 11.61
N ILE A 171 -12.00 -4.99 12.65
CA ILE A 171 -11.58 -4.83 14.05
C ILE A 171 -12.26 -5.93 14.88
N PRO A 172 -11.52 -6.65 15.73
CA PRO A 172 -12.11 -7.63 16.65
C PRO A 172 -13.10 -6.99 17.63
N ALA A 173 -14.24 -7.66 17.88
CA ALA A 173 -15.29 -7.20 18.80
C ALA A 173 -14.77 -6.85 20.21
N ASP A 174 -13.77 -7.57 20.72
CA ASP A 174 -13.18 -7.33 22.05
C ASP A 174 -12.46 -5.98 22.16
N GLN A 175 -12.10 -5.37 21.03
CA GLN A 175 -11.40 -4.10 20.97
C GLN A 175 -12.29 -2.94 20.53
N GLN A 176 -13.55 -3.19 20.17
CA GLN A 176 -14.47 -2.19 19.63
C GLN A 176 -14.60 -0.97 20.54
N GLN A 177 -14.95 -1.18 21.81
CA GLN A 177 -15.11 -0.09 22.79
C GLN A 177 -13.84 0.76 22.98
N ARG A 178 -12.65 0.12 22.91
CA ARG A 178 -11.38 0.86 23.02
C ARG A 178 -11.08 1.69 21.79
N VAL A 179 -11.41 1.16 20.61
CA VAL A 179 -11.26 1.89 19.36
C VAL A 179 -12.22 3.07 19.32
N ASP A 180 -13.47 2.89 19.75
CA ASP A 180 -14.46 3.96 19.80
C ASP A 180 -14.01 5.10 20.70
N GLY A 181 -13.58 4.80 21.93
CA GLY A 181 -13.06 5.83 22.83
C GLY A 181 -11.87 6.59 22.24
N LEU A 182 -10.92 5.87 21.61
CA LEU A 182 -9.78 6.53 20.95
C LEU A 182 -10.20 7.37 19.74
N LEU A 183 -11.16 6.91 18.94
CA LEU A 183 -11.62 7.68 17.78
C LEU A 183 -12.37 8.94 18.22
N GLU A 184 -13.23 8.84 19.25
CA GLU A 184 -13.94 9.99 19.81
C GLU A 184 -12.97 11.03 20.36
N ASP A 185 -12.01 10.61 21.18
CA ASP A 185 -11.01 11.51 21.79
C ASP A 185 -10.22 12.29 20.72
N TYR A 186 -9.66 11.58 19.74
CA TYR A 186 -8.78 12.18 18.73
C TYR A 186 -9.51 12.94 17.62
N LEU A 187 -10.76 12.59 17.30
CA LEU A 187 -11.53 13.32 16.29
C LEU A 187 -12.12 14.61 16.85
N ILE A 188 -12.56 14.61 18.12
CA ILE A 188 -13.01 15.85 18.79
C ILE A 188 -11.86 16.84 18.90
N GLU A 189 -10.67 16.38 19.28
CA GLU A 189 -9.47 17.23 19.35
C GLU A 189 -9.10 17.80 17.97
N ALA A 190 -9.11 16.97 16.92
CA ALA A 190 -8.81 17.41 15.56
C ALA A 190 -9.82 18.43 15.01
N ASP A 191 -11.12 18.27 15.32
CA ASP A 191 -12.16 19.23 14.90
C ASP A 191 -11.99 20.58 15.62
N LEU A 192 -11.67 20.57 16.92
CA LEU A 192 -11.40 21.79 17.70
C LEU A 192 -10.18 22.57 17.18
N ASP A 193 -9.10 21.87 16.86
CA ASP A 193 -7.88 22.49 16.31
C ASP A 193 -8.14 23.09 14.92
N ALA A 194 -8.98 22.45 14.11
CA ALA A 194 -9.36 22.99 12.80
C ALA A 194 -10.16 24.29 12.95
N GLU A 195 -11.15 24.33 13.84
CA GLU A 195 -11.95 25.54 14.10
C GLU A 195 -11.11 26.70 14.65
N MET A 196 -10.18 26.43 15.56
CA MET A 196 -9.30 27.47 16.13
C MET A 196 -8.36 28.08 15.08
N ASN A 197 -7.87 27.28 14.12
CA ASN A 197 -6.98 27.76 13.07
C ASN A 197 -7.72 28.57 11.98
N GLU A 198 -9.03 28.38 11.80
CA GLU A 198 -9.84 29.19 10.87
C GLU A 198 -10.24 30.55 11.46
N ALA A 199 -10.16 30.71 12.78
CA ALA A 199 -10.54 31.94 13.50
C ALA A 199 -9.42 33.00 13.61
N VAL A 200 -8.21 32.72 13.12
CA VAL A 200 -7.01 33.58 13.18
C VAL A 200 -6.68 34.13 11.79
#